data_AF-A0A1V4UF87-F1
#
_entry.id   AF-A0A1V4UF87-F1
#
_cell.length_a   1.000
_cell.length_b   1.000
_cell.length_c   1.000
_cell.angle_alpha   90.00
_cell.angle_beta   90.00
_cell.angle_gamma   90.00
#
_symmetry.space_group_name_H-M   'P 1'
#
loop_
_entity.id
_entity.type
_entity.pdbx_description
1 polymer ?
#
loop_
_entity_poly.entity_id
_entity_poly.type
_entity_poly.pdbx_seq_one_letter_code
_entity_poly.pdbx_strand_id
1 'polypeptide(L)' 'MNAGEKRTCDVCGGKAIGIQILGCCGSTVCEVHAEDRLKRMRPGEKMEWGACFFHRFEEI' A
#
# COMPACT_ATOMS: atom_id res chain seq x y z
N MET A 1 9.66 -9.65 -11.42
CA MET A 1 9.21 -10.56 -10.33
C MET A 1 7.77 -10.21 -10.03
N ASN A 2 6.79 -10.96 -10.58
CA ASN A 2 5.37 -10.80 -10.25
C ASN A 2 5.08 -11.66 -9.00
N ALA A 3 5.51 -11.16 -7.85
CA ALA A 3 5.06 -11.70 -6.57
C ALA A 3 3.60 -11.28 -6.41
N GLY A 4 2.69 -12.26 -6.29
CA GLY A 4 1.27 -11.99 -6.06
C GLY A 4 1.12 -10.99 -4.92
N GLU A 5 0.68 -9.78 -5.25
CA GLU A 5 0.55 -8.71 -4.29
C GLU A 5 -0.40 -9.18 -3.19
N LYS A 6 0.07 -9.20 -1.93
CA LYS A 6 -0.79 -9.54 -0.81
C LYS A 6 -1.99 -8.58 -0.82
N ARG A 7 -3.19 -9.09 -1.08
CA ARG A 7 -4.42 -8.27 -1.17
C ARG A 7 -5.18 -8.17 0.15
N THR A 8 -4.54 -8.52 1.26
CA THR A 8 -5.15 -8.47 2.60
C THR A 8 -4.40 -7.48 3.49
N CYS A 9 -5.16 -6.70 4.25
CA CYS A 9 -4.63 -5.73 5.17
C CYS A 9 -3.98 -6.43 6.37
N ASP A 10 -2.76 -6.05 6.70
CA ASP A 10 -2.01 -6.61 7.83
C ASP A 10 -2.63 -6.28 9.20
N VAL A 11 -3.46 -5.23 9.25
CA VAL A 11 -4.06 -4.76 10.51
C VAL A 11 -5.40 -5.44 10.79
N CYS A 12 -6.27 -5.58 9.80
CA CYS A 12 -7.63 -6.10 9.99
C CYS A 12 -8.05 -7.25 9.07
N GLY A 13 -7.18 -7.68 8.14
CA GLY A 13 -7.48 -8.74 7.18
C GLY A 13 -8.39 -8.34 6.01
N GLY A 14 -8.92 -7.11 5.99
CA GLY A 14 -9.77 -6.62 4.90
C GLY A 14 -9.04 -6.46 3.56
N LYS A 15 -9.77 -6.07 2.50
CA LYS A 15 -9.18 -5.87 1.16
C LYS A 15 -8.16 -4.73 1.19
N ALA A 16 -6.91 -5.06 0.89
CA ALA A 16 -5.85 -4.07 0.83
C ALA A 16 -5.89 -3.27 -0.47
N ILE A 17 -5.56 -1.99 -0.34
CA ILE A 17 -5.52 -1.02 -1.43
C ILE A 17 -4.09 -0.76 -1.91
N GLY A 18 -3.09 -1.05 -1.08
CA GLY A 18 -1.69 -0.83 -1.42
C GLY A 18 -0.74 -1.25 -0.31
N ILE A 19 0.54 -0.96 -0.53
CA ILE A 19 1.61 -1.09 0.45
C ILE A 19 2.05 0.30 0.88
N GLN A 20 2.28 0.45 2.18
CA GLN A 20 3.00 1.59 2.72
C GLN A 20 4.20 1.16 3.55
N ILE A 21 5.34 1.80 3.30
CA ILE A 21 6.58 1.68 4.04
C ILE A 21 6.90 3.05 4.61
N LEU A 22 6.94 3.14 5.93
CA LEU A 22 7.24 4.36 6.66
C LEU A 22 8.51 4.13 7.48
N GLY A 23 9.65 4.50 6.90
CA GLY A 23 10.96 4.22 7.48
C GLY A 23 11.31 2.73 7.39
N CYS A 24 11.49 2.04 8.52
CA CYS A 24 11.86 0.63 8.55
C CYS A 24 10.67 -0.34 8.50
N CYS A 25 9.44 0.16 8.65
CA CYS A 25 8.24 -0.68 8.76
C CYS A 25 7.43 -0.63 7.47
N GLY A 26 7.18 -1.79 6.87
CA GLY A 26 6.31 -1.96 5.70
C GLY A 26 5.06 -2.76 6.04
N SER A 27 3.90 -2.34 5.51
CA SER A 27 2.63 -3.04 5.69
C SER A 27 1.71 -2.89 4.49
N THR A 28 0.91 -3.92 4.26
CA THR A 28 -0.20 -3.93 3.30
C THR A 28 -1.45 -3.43 4.00
N VAL A 29 -2.11 -2.42 3.44
CA VAL A 29 -3.16 -1.67 4.15
C VAL A 29 -4.43 -1.53 3.32
N CYS A 30 -5.59 -1.61 3.99
CA CYS A 30 -6.89 -1.28 3.39
C CYS A 30 -7.15 0.24 3.45
N GLU A 31 -8.25 0.69 2.85
CA GLU A 31 -8.62 2.10 2.81
C GLU A 31 -8.76 2.75 4.20
N VAL A 32 -9.14 1.98 5.21
CA VAL A 32 -9.27 2.46 6.60
C VAL A 32 -7.91 2.66 7.27
N HIS A 33 -6.96 1.75 7.04
CA HIS A 33 -5.64 1.75 7.69
C HIS A 33 -4.53 2.39 6.86
N ALA A 34 -4.83 2.78 5.62
CA ALA A 34 -3.88 3.46 4.76
C ALA A 34 -3.66 4.92 5.19
N GLU A 35 -2.45 5.43 4.94
CA GLU A 35 -2.16 6.86 5.00
C GLU A 35 -2.98 7.62 3.94
N ASP A 36 -3.45 8.83 4.27
CA ASP A 36 -4.30 9.62 3.38
C ASP A 36 -3.66 9.90 2.02
N ARG A 37 -2.33 9.96 1.98
CA ARG A 37 -1.59 10.14 0.73
C ARG A 37 -1.67 8.90 -0.17
N LEU A 38 -1.58 7.68 0.38
CA LEU A 38 -1.78 6.44 -0.38
C LEU A 38 -3.23 6.34 -0.91
N LYS A 39 -4.23 6.80 -0.15
CA LYS A 39 -5.63 6.83 -0.60
C LYS A 39 -5.85 7.73 -1.82
N ARG A 40 -5.11 8.84 -1.89
CA ARG A 40 -5.19 9.83 -2.98
C ARG A 40 -4.37 9.47 -4.22
N MET A 41 -3.53 8.45 -4.16
CA MET A 41 -2.77 7.96 -5.30
C MET A 41 -3.67 7.24 -6.30
N ARG A 42 -3.33 7.32 -7.58
CA ARG A 42 -4.02 6.55 -8.61
C ARG A 42 -3.69 5.06 -8.49
N PRO A 43 -4.58 4.15 -8.89
CA PRO A 43 -4.25 2.74 -9.00
C PRO A 43 -2.97 2.51 -9.82
N GLY A 44 -2.08 1.64 -9.33
CA GLY A 44 -0.78 1.36 -9.95
C GLY A 44 0.32 2.39 -9.67
N GLU A 45 0.00 3.53 -9.05
CA GLU A 45 0.98 4.57 -8.76
C GLU A 45 1.97 4.15 -7.66
N LYS A 46 3.24 4.52 -7.85
CA LYS A 46 4.33 4.33 -6.90
C LYS A 46 4.93 5.66 -6.52
N MET A 47 5.30 5.80 -5.26
CA MET A 47 5.89 7.02 -4.74
C MET A 47 6.91 6.71 -3.67
N GLU A 48 8.09 7.32 -3.76
CA GLU A 48 9.20 7.10 -2.84
C GLU A 48 9.81 8.44 -2.40
N TRP A 49 10.21 8.52 -1.13
CA TRP A 49 10.96 9.66 -0.60
C TRP A 49 11.83 9.21 0.58
N GLY A 50 13.13 9.14 0.35
CA GLY A 50 14.08 8.63 1.35
C GLY A 50 13.76 7.19 1.73
N ALA A 51 13.55 6.94 3.02
CA ALA A 51 13.21 5.61 3.54
C ALA A 51 11.70 5.27 3.47
N CYS A 52 10.86 6.18 2.97
CA CYS A 52 9.42 5.96 2.88
C CYS A 52 8.99 5.66 1.44
N PHE A 53 8.03 4.75 1.29
CA PHE A 53 7.55 4.28 0.00
C PHE A 53 6.06 3.93 0.06
N PHE A 54 5.30 4.34 -0.94
CA PHE A 54 3.91 3.95 -1.17
C PHE A 54 3.77 3.28 -2.53
N HIS A 55 2.97 2.22 -2.58
CA HIS A 55 2.55 1.55 -3.81
C HIS A 55 1.06 1.32 -3.76
N ARG A 56 0.31 2.00 -4.62
CA ARG A 56 -1.11 1.76 -4.80
C ARG A 56 -1.28 0.60 -5.76
N PHE A 57 -1.99 -0.44 -5.34
CA PHE A 57 -2.27 -1.57 -6.21
C PHE A 57 -3.15 -1.16 -7.39
N GLU A 58 -3.04 -1.88 -8.49
CA GLU A 58 -3.95 -1.73 -9.62
C GLU A 58 -5.37 -2.19 -9.24
N GLU A 59 -6.36 -1.61 -9.89
CA GLU A 59 -7.73 -2.12 -9.89
C GLU A 59 -7.81 -3.27 -10.89
N ILE A 60 -8.44 -4.37 -10.49
CA ILE A 60 -8.62 -5.58 -11.31
C ILE A 60 -9.90 -5.43 -12.11
#